data_AF-A0A0N4VGM0-F1
#
_entry.id   AF-A0A0N4VGM0-F1
#
_cell.length_a   1.000
_cell.length_b   1.000
_cell.length_c   1.000
_cell.angle_alpha   90.00
_cell.angle_beta   90.00
_cell.angle_gamma   90.00
#
_symmetry.space_group_name_H-M   'P 1'
#
loop_
_entity.id
_entity.type
_entity.pdbx_description
1 polymer ?
#
loop_
_entity_poly.entity_id
_entity_poly.type
_entity_poly.pdbx_seq_one_letter_code
_entity_poly.pdbx_strand_id
1 'polypeptide(L)'
;MATRRTTWIDLRKAKLVWKIEDIYFKIARVKCDETALVADFIDDRTMFFLYLYVGGATASNKCSFGVSVAGNYCSQQKGVPAFCHIYVESYNSDGRRDAKVDVVNVRTTLTTRIWRSDAADLGKFMALKYFTVFCEIDYWTDNCIKNECKAIPSVPRSSALICSENLEILNSGSFSDCVFRVDDREIKAHRCFLVQHSAVFREMFNGKKMLESEDRTIEITDFSYEAVMAMLEFIYGGLTTNITDRVVEVLQIAAKYDIKPLKSFCISRISTTINISNLTTVAQLADSYSLSSLMADCGDFLSRNKSPVLHSEGWKTLRKTSPELAMKLLDIMS
;
A
#
# COMPACT_ATOMS: atom_id res chain seq x y z
N MET A 1 43.00 4.82 -21.90
CA MET A 1 42.69 5.47 -20.60
C MET A 1 41.23 5.19 -20.28
N ALA A 2 40.95 4.37 -19.27
CA ALA A 2 39.58 4.09 -18.84
C ALA A 2 39.02 5.30 -18.10
N THR A 3 37.99 5.93 -18.65
CA THR A 3 37.26 7.03 -18.03
C THR A 3 36.55 6.50 -16.77
N ARG A 4 37.09 6.81 -15.58
CA ARG A 4 36.39 6.55 -14.32
C ARG A 4 35.10 7.37 -14.30
N ARG A 5 33.96 6.73 -14.52
CA ARG A 5 32.65 7.31 -14.20
C ARG A 5 32.46 7.27 -12.69
N THR A 6 32.61 8.42 -12.03
CA THR A 6 32.21 8.57 -10.63
C THR A 6 30.68 8.56 -10.59
N THR A 7 30.10 7.46 -10.11
CA THR A 7 28.65 7.35 -9.88
C THR A 7 28.40 7.84 -8.47
N TRP A 8 27.64 8.93 -8.32
CA TRP A 8 27.25 9.46 -7.02
C TRP A 8 26.04 8.67 -6.53
N ILE A 9 26.17 8.05 -5.35
CA ILE A 9 25.09 7.29 -4.72
C ILE A 9 24.55 8.12 -3.56
N ASP A 10 23.26 8.46 -3.57
CA ASP A 10 22.62 9.19 -2.47
C ASP A 10 22.20 8.19 -1.39
N LEU A 11 22.83 8.27 -0.21
CA LEU A 11 22.52 7.43 0.95
C LEU A 11 21.45 8.12 1.79
N ARG A 12 20.35 7.43 2.04
CA ARG A 12 19.20 7.90 2.82
C ARG A 12 18.90 6.98 3.99
N LYS A 13 18.16 7.49 4.98
CA LYS A 13 17.83 6.78 6.21
C LYS A 13 16.34 6.89 6.51
N ALA A 14 15.62 5.78 6.46
CA ALA A 14 14.24 5.68 6.91
C ALA A 14 14.21 5.01 8.29
N LYS A 15 13.33 5.49 9.18
CA LYS A 15 13.19 4.96 10.54
C LYS A 15 11.73 4.83 10.95
N LEU A 16 11.39 3.68 11.50
CA LEU A 16 10.12 3.38 12.14
C LEU A 16 10.34 3.00 13.60
N VAL A 17 9.49 3.54 14.47
CA VAL A 17 9.37 3.15 15.89
C VAL A 17 7.94 2.69 16.09
N TRP A 18 7.74 1.39 16.28
CA TRP A 18 6.42 0.77 16.31
C TRP A 18 6.14 0.10 17.64
N LYS A 19 5.29 0.73 18.45
CA LYS A 19 4.84 0.18 19.73
C LYS A 19 3.73 -0.86 19.49
N ILE A 20 3.98 -2.10 19.92
CA ILE A 20 3.01 -3.19 19.82
C ILE A 20 2.49 -3.50 21.22
N GLU A 21 1.21 -3.26 21.42
CA GLU A 21 0.49 -3.58 22.67
C GLU A 21 -0.30 -4.89 22.51
N ASP A 22 -0.33 -5.68 23.59
CA ASP A 22 -1.15 -6.88 23.75
C ASP A 22 -1.04 -7.87 22.58
N ILE A 23 0.21 -8.15 22.16
CA ILE A 23 0.48 -8.98 20.97
C ILE A 23 -0.21 -10.33 21.04
N TYR A 24 -0.25 -10.97 22.22
CA TYR A 24 -0.84 -12.29 22.41
C TYR A 24 -2.29 -12.35 21.90
N PHE A 25 -3.11 -11.34 22.23
CA PHE A 25 -4.49 -11.28 21.78
C PHE A 25 -4.60 -11.03 20.27
N LYS A 26 -3.69 -10.22 19.72
CA LYS A 26 -3.66 -9.90 18.29
C LYS A 26 -3.28 -11.11 17.43
N ILE A 27 -2.46 -12.02 17.97
CA ILE A 27 -1.93 -13.17 17.22
C ILE A 27 -2.66 -14.48 17.52
N ALA A 28 -3.49 -14.55 18.57
CA ALA A 28 -4.19 -15.77 18.99
C ALA A 28 -5.09 -16.40 17.91
N ARG A 29 -5.47 -15.64 16.88
CA ARG A 29 -6.32 -16.10 15.75
C ARG A 29 -5.61 -16.14 14.41
N VAL A 30 -4.33 -15.76 14.35
CA VAL A 30 -3.55 -15.69 13.11
C VAL A 30 -2.96 -17.07 12.82
N LYS A 31 -3.14 -17.59 11.59
CA LYS A 31 -2.55 -18.88 11.21
C LYS A 31 -1.04 -18.74 11.01
N CYS A 32 -0.32 -19.86 11.10
CA CYS A 32 1.12 -19.89 10.80
C CYS A 32 1.37 -19.30 9.42
N ASP A 33 2.39 -18.46 9.29
CA ASP A 33 2.82 -17.80 8.05
C ASP A 33 1.87 -16.75 7.46
N GLU A 34 0.76 -16.43 8.14
CA GLU A 34 -0.01 -15.23 7.83
C GLU A 34 0.62 -14.00 8.48
N THR A 35 0.52 -12.86 7.78
CA THR A 35 0.90 -11.57 8.32
C THR A 35 0.05 -11.26 9.54
N ALA A 36 0.67 -11.13 10.70
CA ALA A 36 -0.02 -10.81 11.93
C ALA A 36 -0.31 -9.31 12.05
N LEU A 37 0.69 -8.47 11.75
CA LEU A 37 0.60 -7.03 11.86
C LEU A 37 1.42 -6.35 10.76
N VAL A 38 1.01 -5.16 10.35
CA VAL A 38 1.72 -4.32 9.38
C VAL A 38 1.79 -2.88 9.88
N ALA A 39 2.93 -2.23 9.65
CA ALA A 39 3.10 -0.81 9.81
C ALA A 39 3.75 -0.23 8.54
N ASP A 40 3.30 0.95 8.12
CA ASP A 40 3.93 1.70 7.04
C ASP A 40 4.69 2.93 7.58
N PHE A 41 5.70 3.36 6.82
CA PHE A 41 6.46 4.57 7.11
C PHE A 41 7.08 5.12 5.83
N ILE A 42 7.32 6.42 5.79
CA ILE A 42 7.73 7.12 4.58
C ILE A 42 9.01 7.89 4.83
N ASP A 43 9.93 7.82 3.88
CA ASP A 43 11.06 8.73 3.78
C ASP A 43 11.05 9.39 2.38
N ASP A 44 10.87 10.71 2.36
CA ASP A 44 10.69 11.56 1.16
C ASP A 44 9.54 11.13 0.24
N ARG A 45 9.82 10.23 -0.72
CA ARG A 45 8.87 9.68 -1.72
C ARG A 45 8.88 8.16 -1.77
N THR A 46 9.52 7.53 -0.80
CA THR A 46 9.68 6.09 -0.70
C THR A 46 8.91 5.60 0.50
N MET A 47 7.88 4.78 0.25
CA MET A 47 7.05 4.18 1.28
C MET A 47 7.59 2.78 1.61
N PHE A 48 7.76 2.50 2.89
CA PHE A 48 8.18 1.21 3.40
C PHE A 48 7.05 0.58 4.18
N PHE A 49 6.97 -0.74 4.13
CA PHE A 49 6.05 -1.53 4.93
C PHE A 49 6.86 -2.53 5.74
N LEU A 50 6.64 -2.54 7.06
CA LEU A 50 7.16 -3.52 7.98
C LEU A 50 6.04 -4.50 8.34
N TYR A 51 6.30 -5.78 8.14
CA TYR A 51 5.37 -6.87 8.42
C TYR A 51 5.90 -7.68 9.60
N LEU A 52 5.03 -8.08 10.51
CA LEU A 52 5.33 -9.05 11.55
C LEU A 52 4.56 -10.35 11.26
N TYR A 53 5.28 -11.46 11.23
CA TYR A 53 4.73 -12.81 11.09
C TYR A 53 5.01 -13.60 12.35
N VAL A 54 4.05 -14.42 12.76
CA VAL A 54 4.18 -15.33 13.90
C VAL A 54 4.22 -16.78 13.44
N GLY A 55 5.03 -17.61 14.11
CA GLY A 55 5.24 -19.03 13.79
C GLY A 55 4.06 -19.95 14.08
N GLY A 56 2.84 -19.42 14.27
CA GLY A 56 1.64 -20.20 14.55
C GLY A 56 1.60 -20.86 15.95
N ALA A 57 0.61 -21.70 16.18
CA ALA A 57 0.27 -22.25 17.51
C ALA A 57 1.36 -23.14 18.13
N THR A 58 2.21 -23.77 17.33
CA THR A 58 3.27 -24.70 17.79
C THR A 58 4.63 -24.03 17.98
N ALA A 59 4.82 -22.80 17.49
CA ALA A 59 6.04 -22.01 17.62
C ALA A 59 5.73 -20.51 17.85
N SER A 60 4.79 -20.22 18.75
CA SER A 60 4.23 -18.87 18.98
C SER A 60 5.26 -17.83 19.42
N ASN A 61 6.41 -18.26 19.94
CA ASN A 61 7.53 -17.40 20.30
C ASN A 61 8.45 -17.07 19.11
N LYS A 62 8.34 -17.77 17.98
CA LYS A 62 9.15 -17.53 16.79
C LYS A 62 8.46 -16.53 15.89
N CYS A 63 9.13 -15.41 15.61
CA CYS A 63 8.62 -14.35 14.76
C CYS A 63 9.61 -14.01 13.66
N SER A 64 9.10 -13.73 12.46
CA SER A 64 9.90 -13.19 11.36
C SER A 64 9.37 -11.83 10.96
N PHE A 65 10.24 -10.97 10.45
CA PHE A 65 9.86 -9.66 9.93
C PHE A 65 9.92 -9.65 8.42
N GLY A 66 8.98 -8.96 7.80
CA GLY A 66 9.01 -8.66 6.38
C GLY A 66 9.25 -7.19 6.14
N VAL A 67 9.96 -6.84 5.07
CA VAL A 67 10.06 -5.47 4.57
C VAL A 67 9.73 -5.43 3.09
N SER A 68 8.84 -4.54 2.69
CA SER A 68 8.64 -4.19 1.28
C SER A 68 8.71 -2.68 1.10
N VAL A 69 8.94 -2.24 -0.13
CA VAL A 69 9.02 -0.83 -0.49
C VAL A 69 8.10 -0.54 -1.68
N ALA A 70 7.41 0.59 -1.64
CA ALA A 70 6.61 1.13 -2.73
C ALA A 70 7.06 2.57 -3.04
N GLY A 71 7.15 2.91 -4.32
CA GLY A 71 7.58 4.23 -4.76
C GLY A 71 8.13 4.22 -6.18
N ASN A 72 8.33 5.41 -6.76
CA ASN A 72 8.73 5.57 -8.15
C ASN A 72 10.05 4.85 -8.50
N TYR A 73 10.96 4.70 -7.53
CA TYR A 73 12.23 4.01 -7.69
C TYR A 73 12.09 2.49 -7.95
N CYS A 74 10.96 1.87 -7.58
CA CYS A 74 10.71 0.45 -7.83
C CYS A 74 10.19 0.15 -9.25
N SER A 75 9.77 1.17 -10.01
CA SER A 75 9.16 0.99 -11.33
C SER A 75 10.11 0.48 -12.42
N GLN A 76 11.43 0.54 -12.18
CA GLN A 76 12.46 0.08 -13.13
C GLN A 76 13.03 -1.32 -12.83
N GLN A 77 12.34 -2.14 -12.03
CA GLN A 77 12.69 -3.55 -11.72
C GLN A 77 14.06 -3.80 -11.06
N LYS A 78 14.86 -2.77 -10.74
CA LYS A 78 16.17 -2.95 -10.10
C LYS A 78 16.14 -3.05 -8.58
N GLY A 79 14.98 -2.80 -7.95
CA GLY A 79 14.85 -2.73 -6.50
C GLY A 79 15.69 -1.60 -5.89
N VAL A 80 15.59 -1.43 -4.58
CA VAL A 80 16.30 -0.43 -3.82
C VAL A 80 17.34 -1.16 -2.96
N PRO A 81 18.64 -1.05 -3.28
CA PRO A 81 19.68 -1.55 -2.41
C PRO A 81 19.52 -0.90 -1.03
N ALA A 82 19.58 -1.71 0.02
CA ALA A 82 19.38 -1.24 1.38
C ALA A 82 20.16 -2.07 2.40
N PHE A 83 20.43 -1.46 3.54
CA PHE A 83 20.87 -2.10 4.76
C PHE A 83 19.74 -1.97 5.77
N CYS A 84 19.15 -3.11 6.13
CA CYS A 84 18.00 -3.20 7.01
C CYS A 84 18.47 -3.64 8.40
N HIS A 85 18.15 -2.83 9.40
CA HIS A 85 18.37 -3.12 10.80
C HIS A 85 17.02 -3.11 11.53
N ILE A 86 16.59 -4.28 12.01
CA ILE A 86 15.34 -4.45 12.77
C ILE A 86 15.68 -5.06 14.12
N TYR A 87 15.22 -4.41 15.18
CA TYR A 87 15.43 -4.86 16.54
C TYR A 87 14.21 -4.57 17.40
N VAL A 88 14.04 -5.35 18.44
CA VAL A 88 12.92 -5.26 19.38
C VAL A 88 13.47 -4.85 20.74
N GLU A 89 12.83 -3.88 21.39
CA GLU A 89 13.16 -3.48 22.75
C GLU A 89 11.94 -3.48 23.67
N SER A 90 12.17 -3.77 24.94
CA SER A 90 11.22 -3.56 26.04
C SER A 90 11.79 -2.52 27.00
N TYR A 91 10.91 -1.89 27.75
CA TYR A 91 11.26 -0.84 28.71
C TYR A 91 10.55 -1.11 30.03
N ASN A 92 11.26 -0.94 31.13
CA ASN A 92 10.72 -1.00 32.48
C ASN A 92 9.84 0.22 32.78
N SER A 93 9.08 0.17 33.87
CA SER A 93 8.25 1.28 34.36
C SER A 93 9.01 2.60 34.46
N ASP A 94 10.30 2.53 34.78
CA ASP A 94 11.17 3.68 34.99
C ASP A 94 11.76 4.23 33.67
N GLY A 95 11.29 3.74 32.52
CA GLY A 95 11.72 4.16 31.18
C GLY A 95 13.10 3.63 30.76
N ARG A 96 13.77 2.82 31.59
CA ARG A 96 15.02 2.16 31.23
C ARG A 96 14.76 0.94 30.35
N ARG A 97 15.59 0.75 29.32
CA ARG A 97 15.53 -0.43 28.45
C ARG A 97 15.81 -1.70 29.26
N ASP A 98 14.89 -2.65 29.17
CA ASP A 98 14.91 -3.91 29.91
C ASP A 98 15.54 -5.03 29.06
N ALA A 99 15.04 -5.22 27.84
CA ALA A 99 15.60 -6.17 26.89
C ALA A 99 15.76 -5.55 25.50
N LYS A 100 16.74 -6.05 24.74
CA LYS A 100 16.92 -5.79 23.31
C LYS A 100 17.23 -7.10 22.59
N VAL A 101 16.57 -7.33 21.46
CA VAL A 101 16.88 -8.44 20.54
C VAL A 101 17.01 -7.88 19.13
N ASP A 102 18.20 -8.00 18.55
CA ASP A 102 18.43 -7.72 17.14
C ASP A 102 17.94 -8.89 16.29
N VAL A 103 17.04 -8.61 15.36
CA VAL A 103 16.36 -9.63 14.55
C VAL A 103 16.87 -9.63 13.12
N VAL A 104 17.07 -8.45 12.55
CA VAL A 104 17.59 -8.29 11.19
C VAL A 104 18.74 -7.31 11.23
N ASN A 105 19.85 -7.65 10.61
CA ASN A 105 20.96 -6.73 10.39
C ASN A 105 21.69 -7.13 9.11
N VAL A 106 21.07 -6.87 7.96
CA VAL A 106 21.50 -7.42 6.67
C VAL A 106 21.47 -6.38 5.56
N ARG A 107 22.39 -6.54 4.61
CA ARG A 107 22.30 -5.87 3.32
C ARG A 107 21.39 -6.68 2.39
N THR A 108 20.41 -6.02 1.80
CA THR A 108 19.44 -6.64 0.88
C THR A 108 19.06 -5.68 -0.24
N THR A 109 18.23 -6.13 -1.18
CA THR A 109 17.60 -5.28 -2.20
C THR A 109 16.10 -5.33 -1.97
N LEU A 110 15.52 -4.23 -1.51
CA LEU A 110 14.10 -4.12 -1.24
C LEU A 110 13.34 -3.90 -2.55
N THR A 111 12.19 -4.53 -2.67
CA THR A 111 11.30 -4.37 -3.84
C THR A 111 9.86 -4.21 -3.37
N THR A 112 8.93 -4.12 -4.30
CA THR A 112 7.49 -4.23 -3.99
C THR A 112 7.12 -5.61 -3.43
N ARG A 113 7.94 -6.64 -3.66
CA ARG A 113 7.79 -7.95 -3.01
C ARG A 113 8.38 -7.91 -1.60
N ILE A 114 7.70 -8.59 -0.68
CA ILE A 114 8.11 -8.68 0.72
C ILE A 114 9.39 -9.52 0.80
N TRP A 115 10.46 -8.88 1.24
CA TRP A 115 11.64 -9.58 1.75
C TRP A 115 11.32 -10.06 3.16
N ARG A 116 11.50 -11.35 3.47
CA ARG A 116 11.20 -11.93 4.79
C ARG A 116 12.47 -12.42 5.46
N SER A 117 12.63 -12.11 6.75
CA SER A 117 13.75 -12.54 7.58
C SER A 117 13.58 -13.98 8.06
N ASP A 118 14.67 -14.56 8.56
CA ASP A 118 14.62 -15.75 9.39
C ASP A 118 13.82 -15.47 10.68
N ALA A 119 13.32 -16.54 11.29
CA ALA A 119 12.56 -16.44 12.53
C ALA A 119 13.48 -16.22 13.74
N ALA A 120 13.20 -15.18 14.53
CA ALA A 120 13.83 -14.88 15.80
C ALA A 120 12.93 -15.31 16.98
N ASP A 121 13.55 -15.62 18.11
CA ASP A 121 12.84 -15.90 19.36
C ASP A 121 12.47 -14.61 20.09
N LEU A 122 11.18 -14.30 20.12
CA LEU A 122 10.63 -13.16 20.83
C LEU A 122 9.82 -13.58 22.06
N GLY A 123 9.97 -14.81 22.56
CA GLY A 123 9.15 -15.36 23.64
C GLY A 123 9.10 -14.48 24.90
N LYS A 124 10.20 -13.80 25.24
CA LYS A 124 10.26 -12.86 26.38
C LYS A 124 9.38 -11.62 26.19
N PHE A 125 9.16 -11.19 24.95
CA PHE A 125 8.32 -10.03 24.62
C PHE A 125 6.84 -10.41 24.48
N MET A 126 6.53 -11.66 24.18
CA MET A 126 5.16 -12.15 23.99
C MET A 126 4.29 -12.07 25.23
N ALA A 127 4.90 -12.15 26.41
CA ALA A 127 4.23 -12.03 27.70
C ALA A 127 4.11 -10.57 28.20
N LEU A 128 4.73 -9.61 27.50
CA LEU A 128 4.70 -8.21 27.91
C LEU A 128 3.41 -7.54 27.43
N LYS A 129 2.92 -6.58 28.24
CA LYS A 129 1.81 -5.70 27.85
C LYS A 129 2.13 -4.93 26.57
N TYR A 130 3.37 -4.50 26.41
CA TYR A 130 3.85 -3.91 25.17
C TYR A 130 5.36 -4.09 24.99
N PHE A 131 5.79 -3.98 23.74
CA PHE A 131 7.19 -3.82 23.36
C PHE A 131 7.28 -2.91 22.12
N THR A 132 8.48 -2.46 21.78
CA THR A 132 8.71 -1.58 20.65
C THR A 132 9.59 -2.24 19.62
N VAL A 133 9.13 -2.27 18.37
CA VAL A 133 9.92 -2.68 17.22
C VAL A 133 10.53 -1.44 16.58
N PHE A 134 11.83 -1.47 16.35
CA PHE A 134 12.57 -0.47 15.62
C PHE A 134 12.96 -1.04 14.27
N CYS A 135 12.73 -0.29 13.21
CA CYS A 135 13.19 -0.61 11.87
C CYS A 135 13.93 0.60 11.31
N GLU A 136 15.22 0.41 11.03
CA GLU A 136 16.11 1.41 10.47
C GLU A 136 16.60 0.88 9.12
N ILE A 137 16.39 1.66 8.06
CA ILE A 137 16.72 1.28 6.69
C ILE A 137 17.62 2.37 6.10
N ASP A 138 18.88 2.02 5.91
CA ASP A 138 19.84 2.81 5.15
C ASP A 138 19.75 2.38 3.68
N TYR A 139 19.33 3.24 2.76
CA TYR A 139 19.07 2.84 1.37
C TYR A 139 19.69 3.77 0.34
N TRP A 140 19.95 3.23 -0.84
CA TRP A 140 20.63 3.93 -1.93
C TRP A 140 19.69 4.17 -3.10
N THR A 141 19.75 5.37 -3.67
CA THR A 141 19.01 5.73 -4.89
C THR A 141 19.98 6.12 -6.01
N ASP A 142 19.78 5.55 -7.21
CA ASP A 142 20.58 5.86 -8.39
C ASP A 142 20.10 7.17 -9.05
N ASN A 143 21.03 8.08 -9.34
CA ASN A 143 20.86 9.27 -10.18
C ASN A 143 19.70 10.22 -9.83
N CYS A 144 19.89 11.06 -8.82
CA CYS A 144 19.47 12.46 -8.95
C CYS A 144 20.55 13.18 -9.76
N ILE A 145 20.25 13.65 -10.98
CA ILE A 145 21.06 14.70 -11.60
C ILE A 145 20.88 15.93 -10.72
N LYS A 146 21.78 16.12 -9.74
CA LYS A 146 21.94 17.41 -9.10
C LYS A 146 22.66 18.29 -10.11
N ASN A 147 21.91 19.02 -10.94
CA ASN A 147 22.42 20.31 -11.39
C ASN A 147 22.81 21.07 -10.12
N GLU A 148 24.01 21.64 -10.09
CA GLU A 148 24.53 22.42 -8.98
C GLU A 148 23.58 23.59 -8.65
N CYS A 149 22.53 23.32 -7.89
CA CYS A 149 21.84 24.35 -7.15
C CYS A 149 22.72 24.61 -5.94
N LYS A 150 23.42 25.76 -5.95
CA LYS A 150 23.92 26.43 -4.75
C LYS A 150 22.91 26.20 -3.63
N ALA A 151 23.37 25.76 -2.45
CA ALA A 151 22.53 25.41 -1.31
C ALA A 151 21.38 26.41 -1.17
N ILE A 152 20.21 26.01 -1.67
CA ILE A 152 18.96 26.71 -1.45
C ILE A 152 18.69 26.45 0.04
N PRO A 153 18.37 27.46 0.86
CA PRO A 153 17.94 27.21 2.23
C PRO A 153 16.92 26.08 2.22
N SER A 154 17.10 25.10 3.11
CA SER A 154 16.27 23.90 3.20
C SER A 154 14.81 24.30 3.02
N VAL A 155 14.17 23.84 1.93
CA VAL A 155 12.75 24.11 1.69
C VAL A 155 12.03 23.64 2.97
N PRO A 156 11.37 24.53 3.73
CA PRO A 156 10.94 24.20 5.10
C PRO A 156 9.84 23.15 5.17
N ARG A 157 9.19 22.82 4.04
CA ARG A 157 8.00 21.98 3.98
C ARG A 157 8.34 20.61 3.43
N SER A 158 8.25 19.58 4.27
CA SER A 158 8.22 18.19 3.82
C SER A 158 6.95 17.93 3.02
N SER A 159 7.00 16.99 2.08
CA SER A 159 5.82 16.49 1.35
C SER A 159 4.71 16.04 2.31
N ALA A 160 5.08 15.45 3.45
CA ALA A 160 4.15 15.02 4.48
C ALA A 160 3.33 16.18 5.11
N LEU A 161 3.96 17.33 5.36
CA LEU A 161 3.26 18.52 5.87
C LEU A 161 2.26 19.07 4.87
N ILE A 162 2.61 19.08 3.58
CA ILE A 162 1.71 19.53 2.51
C ILE A 162 0.50 18.58 2.41
N CYS A 163 0.73 17.27 2.49
CA CYS A 163 -0.35 16.28 2.48
C CYS A 163 -1.29 16.45 3.69
N SER A 164 -0.75 16.68 4.90
CA SER A 164 -1.58 16.88 6.09
C SER A 164 -2.41 18.17 6.00
N GLU A 165 -1.81 19.28 5.56
CA GLU A 165 -2.52 20.56 5.37
C GLU A 165 -3.64 20.43 4.32
N ASN A 166 -3.38 19.73 3.21
CA ASN A 166 -4.41 19.46 2.20
C ASN A 166 -5.56 18.62 2.76
N LEU A 167 -5.26 17.60 3.56
CA LEU A 167 -6.30 16.77 4.21
C LEU A 167 -7.11 17.57 5.23
N GLU A 168 -6.51 18.52 5.95
CA GLU A 168 -7.24 19.43 6.84
C GLU A 168 -8.23 20.33 6.08
N ILE A 169 -7.84 20.82 4.90
CA ILE A 169 -8.72 21.60 4.02
C ILE A 169 -9.89 20.74 3.52
N LEU A 170 -9.66 19.48 3.14
CA LEU A 170 -10.71 18.52 2.80
C LEU A 170 -11.67 18.30 3.98
N ASN A 171 -11.13 18.01 5.17
CA ASN A 171 -11.92 17.68 6.35
C ASN A 171 -12.75 18.87 6.87
N SER A 172 -12.21 20.08 6.79
CA SER A 172 -12.93 21.30 7.19
C SER A 172 -13.93 21.78 6.13
N GLY A 173 -13.72 21.41 4.86
CA GLY A 173 -14.48 21.93 3.72
C GLY A 173 -14.27 23.43 3.47
N SER A 174 -13.24 24.02 4.04
CA SER A 174 -12.95 25.46 3.92
C SER A 174 -12.58 25.81 2.48
N PHE A 175 -13.22 26.82 1.90
CA PHE A 175 -13.04 27.25 0.50
C PHE A 175 -13.50 26.24 -0.57
N SER A 176 -14.34 25.27 -0.20
CA SER A 176 -14.92 24.31 -1.15
C SER A 176 -15.73 25.01 -2.23
N ASP A 177 -15.57 24.56 -3.48
CA ASP A 177 -16.27 25.09 -4.64
C ASP A 177 -17.05 24.03 -5.43
N CYS A 178 -17.18 22.83 -4.84
CA CYS A 178 -18.07 21.75 -5.25
C CYS A 178 -18.44 20.85 -4.06
N VAL A 179 -19.50 20.05 -4.22
CA VAL A 179 -19.99 19.11 -3.21
C VAL A 179 -20.25 17.76 -3.84
N PHE A 180 -19.80 16.67 -3.22
CA PHE A 180 -20.26 15.32 -3.55
C PHE A 180 -21.46 14.99 -2.68
N ARG A 181 -22.56 14.56 -3.30
CA ARG A 181 -23.70 14.00 -2.59
C ARG A 181 -23.67 12.48 -2.75
N VAL A 182 -23.58 11.78 -1.63
CA VAL A 182 -23.49 10.32 -1.57
C VAL A 182 -24.56 9.86 -0.60
N ASP A 183 -25.61 9.23 -1.12
CA ASP A 183 -26.87 8.99 -0.38
C ASP A 183 -27.38 10.31 0.25
N ASP A 184 -27.66 10.32 1.56
CA ASP A 184 -28.11 11.49 2.31
C ASP A 184 -26.96 12.34 2.89
N ARG A 185 -25.72 12.09 2.47
CA ARG A 185 -24.51 12.73 3.02
C ARG A 185 -23.83 13.61 1.98
N GLU A 186 -23.22 14.69 2.46
CA GLU A 186 -22.47 15.63 1.63
C GLU A 186 -20.99 15.67 2.00
N ILE A 187 -20.12 15.73 0.99
CA ILE A 187 -18.68 15.92 1.15
C ILE A 187 -18.27 17.16 0.37
N LYS A 188 -17.83 18.19 1.09
CA LYS A 188 -17.29 19.42 0.49
C LYS A 188 -15.91 19.17 -0.12
N ALA A 189 -15.69 19.65 -1.34
CA ALA A 189 -14.45 19.43 -2.06
C ALA A 189 -14.06 20.64 -2.95
N HIS A 190 -12.88 20.53 -3.56
CA HIS A 190 -12.22 21.58 -4.32
C HIS A 190 -11.91 21.07 -5.72
N ARG A 191 -12.46 21.74 -6.73
CA ARG A 191 -12.33 21.33 -8.13
C ARG A 191 -10.88 21.31 -8.59
N CYS A 192 -10.04 22.23 -8.10
CA CYS A 192 -8.62 22.29 -8.49
C CYS A 192 -7.87 20.98 -8.22
N PHE A 193 -8.10 20.36 -7.06
CA PHE A 193 -7.55 19.05 -6.72
C PHE A 193 -8.13 17.94 -7.61
N LEU A 194 -9.45 17.97 -7.84
CA LEU A 194 -10.12 16.95 -8.67
C LEU A 194 -9.62 16.96 -10.12
N VAL A 195 -9.55 18.13 -10.78
CA VAL A 195 -9.12 18.24 -12.19
C VAL A 195 -7.64 17.94 -12.39
N GLN A 196 -6.81 18.13 -11.37
CA GLN A 196 -5.40 17.78 -11.44
C GLN A 196 -5.21 16.26 -11.53
N HIS A 197 -6.04 15.50 -10.83
CA HIS A 197 -5.89 14.05 -10.66
C HIS A 197 -6.81 13.20 -11.55
N SER A 198 -7.78 13.81 -12.24
CA SER A 198 -8.75 13.10 -13.08
C SER A 198 -9.09 13.89 -14.35
N ALA A 199 -8.93 13.24 -15.51
CA ALA A 199 -9.41 13.77 -16.77
C ALA A 199 -10.95 13.83 -16.83
N VAL A 200 -11.63 12.90 -16.15
CA VAL A 200 -13.10 12.86 -16.06
C VAL A 200 -13.63 14.08 -15.31
N PHE A 201 -13.04 14.42 -14.16
CA PHE A 201 -13.41 15.64 -13.43
C PHE A 201 -13.08 16.90 -14.24
N ARG A 202 -11.96 16.92 -14.97
CA ARG A 202 -11.62 18.05 -15.85
C ARG A 202 -12.69 18.28 -16.91
N GLU A 203 -13.13 17.23 -17.59
CA GLU A 203 -14.20 17.33 -18.58
C GLU A 203 -15.53 17.72 -17.93
N MET A 204 -15.87 17.11 -16.79
CA MET A 204 -17.07 17.41 -16.02
C MET A 204 -17.19 18.89 -15.67
N PHE A 205 -16.10 19.53 -15.21
CA PHE A 205 -16.12 20.93 -14.82
C PHE A 205 -15.88 21.92 -15.96
N ASN A 206 -15.28 21.49 -17.07
CA ASN A 206 -15.16 22.31 -18.28
C ASN A 206 -16.45 22.36 -19.10
N GLY A 207 -17.33 21.37 -18.96
CA GLY A 207 -18.59 21.28 -19.69
C GLY A 207 -19.58 22.39 -19.29
N LYS A 208 -20.33 22.91 -20.28
CA LYS A 208 -21.38 23.94 -20.07
C LYS A 208 -22.44 23.55 -19.02
N LYS A 209 -22.73 22.26 -18.88
CA LYS A 209 -23.76 21.73 -17.96
C LYS A 209 -23.50 22.03 -16.47
N MET A 210 -22.25 22.06 -16.01
CA MET A 210 -21.92 22.39 -14.61
C MET A 210 -21.62 23.88 -14.38
N LEU A 211 -21.34 24.63 -15.46
CA LEU A 211 -21.20 26.09 -15.39
C LEU A 211 -22.54 26.79 -15.13
N GLU A 212 -23.65 26.19 -15.60
CA GLU A 212 -25.02 26.71 -15.48
C GLU A 212 -25.76 26.21 -14.22
N SER A 213 -25.29 25.15 -13.55
CA SER A 213 -25.90 24.65 -12.30
C SER A 213 -25.40 25.45 -11.09
N GLU A 214 -26.30 26.14 -10.38
CA GLU A 214 -25.96 26.94 -9.19
C GLU A 214 -25.33 26.09 -8.06
N ASP A 215 -25.71 24.81 -7.94
CA ASP A 215 -25.34 23.97 -6.80
C ASP A 215 -24.05 23.14 -6.95
N ARG A 216 -23.42 23.12 -8.15
CA ARG A 216 -22.13 22.43 -8.45
C ARG A 216 -21.95 21.08 -7.73
N THR A 217 -23.04 20.32 -7.63
CA THR A 217 -23.13 19.08 -6.87
C THR A 217 -22.86 17.89 -7.78
N ILE A 218 -22.08 16.95 -7.29
CA ILE A 218 -21.72 15.70 -7.95
C ILE A 218 -22.47 14.58 -7.24
N GLU A 219 -23.54 14.11 -7.86
CA GLU A 219 -24.34 13.00 -7.36
C GLU A 219 -23.60 11.67 -7.57
N ILE A 220 -23.38 10.94 -6.48
CA ILE A 220 -22.80 9.59 -6.46
C ILE A 220 -23.88 8.64 -5.92
N THR A 221 -24.31 7.69 -6.74
CA THR A 221 -25.34 6.69 -6.38
C THR A 221 -24.83 5.26 -6.45
N ASP A 222 -23.62 5.06 -6.98
CA ASP A 222 -23.02 3.77 -7.27
C ASP A 222 -21.88 3.37 -6.31
N PHE A 223 -21.54 4.24 -5.35
CA PHE A 223 -20.49 3.99 -4.36
C PHE A 223 -20.88 4.48 -2.97
N SER A 224 -20.36 3.80 -1.95
CA SER A 224 -20.48 4.20 -0.56
C SER A 224 -19.73 5.50 -0.26
N TYR A 225 -20.20 6.21 0.75
CA TYR A 225 -19.55 7.39 1.28
C TYR A 225 -18.05 7.15 1.56
N GLU A 226 -17.71 6.00 2.16
CA GLU A 226 -16.33 5.71 2.54
C GLU A 226 -15.43 5.50 1.32
N ALA A 227 -15.93 4.92 0.22
CA ALA A 227 -15.16 4.80 -1.02
C ALA A 227 -14.92 6.16 -1.68
N VAL A 228 -15.92 7.04 -1.66
CA VAL A 228 -15.78 8.42 -2.14
C VAL A 228 -14.80 9.20 -1.27
N MET A 229 -14.89 9.06 0.05
CA MET A 229 -13.96 9.70 0.98
C MET A 229 -12.53 9.20 0.80
N ALA A 230 -12.31 7.89 0.65
CA ALA A 230 -10.98 7.32 0.40
C ALA A 230 -10.38 7.82 -0.94
N MET A 231 -11.21 7.97 -1.98
CA MET A 231 -10.79 8.59 -3.23
C MET A 231 -10.34 10.05 -3.01
N LEU A 232 -11.10 10.84 -2.25
CA LEU A 232 -10.77 12.23 -1.96
C LEU A 232 -9.52 12.34 -1.07
N GLU A 233 -9.40 11.55 -0.02
CA GLU A 233 -8.17 11.48 0.80
C GLU A 233 -6.94 11.21 -0.06
N PHE A 234 -7.05 10.28 -1.02
CA PHE A 234 -5.96 10.01 -1.96
C PHE A 234 -5.64 11.21 -2.87
N ILE A 235 -6.67 11.92 -3.37
CA ILE A 235 -6.48 13.10 -4.22
C ILE A 235 -5.75 14.23 -3.47
N TYR A 236 -6.05 14.42 -2.18
CA TYR A 236 -5.49 15.54 -1.39
C TYR A 236 -4.16 15.19 -0.72
N GLY A 237 -4.08 14.00 -0.14
CA GLY A 237 -2.95 13.55 0.68
C GLY A 237 -2.00 12.58 -0.04
N GLY A 238 -2.36 12.10 -1.24
CA GLY A 238 -1.58 11.11 -2.00
C GLY A 238 -1.63 9.69 -1.41
N LEU A 239 -2.30 9.50 -0.28
CA LEU A 239 -2.42 8.26 0.48
C LEU A 239 -3.78 8.23 1.18
N THR A 240 -4.29 7.03 1.43
CA THR A 240 -5.48 6.82 2.26
C THR A 240 -5.30 5.54 3.06
N THR A 241 -5.64 5.62 4.35
CA THR A 241 -5.48 4.55 5.34
C THR A 241 -6.71 3.64 5.38
N ASN A 242 -7.83 4.04 4.76
CA ASN A 242 -9.12 3.38 4.85
C ASN A 242 -9.43 2.43 3.68
N ILE A 243 -8.43 2.03 2.90
CA ILE A 243 -8.64 1.18 1.71
C ILE A 243 -8.83 -0.31 2.07
N THR A 244 -8.31 -0.78 3.20
CA THR A 244 -8.07 -2.22 3.41
C THR A 244 -9.32 -3.08 3.30
N ASP A 245 -10.46 -2.62 3.81
CA ASP A 245 -11.71 -3.39 3.81
C ASP A 245 -12.55 -3.17 2.54
N ARG A 246 -12.23 -2.16 1.73
CA ARG A 246 -13.02 -1.75 0.55
C ARG A 246 -12.19 -1.50 -0.69
N VAL A 247 -11.03 -2.14 -0.78
CA VAL A 247 -10.07 -1.93 -1.87
C VAL A 247 -10.66 -2.16 -3.26
N VAL A 248 -11.62 -3.09 -3.36
CA VAL A 248 -12.34 -3.34 -4.61
C VAL A 248 -13.20 -2.13 -4.97
N GLU A 249 -14.06 -1.66 -4.06
CA GLU A 249 -14.92 -0.50 -4.32
C GLU A 249 -14.10 0.77 -4.65
N VAL A 250 -12.99 0.99 -3.95
CA VAL A 250 -12.07 2.10 -4.21
C VAL A 250 -11.39 1.95 -5.58
N LEU A 251 -11.06 0.73 -6.01
CA LEU A 251 -10.58 0.46 -7.37
C LEU A 251 -11.65 0.84 -8.42
N GLN A 252 -12.92 0.52 -8.16
CA GLN A 252 -14.01 0.78 -9.09
C GLN A 252 -14.25 2.28 -9.27
N ILE A 253 -14.30 3.06 -8.19
CA ILE A 253 -14.45 4.51 -8.27
C ILE A 253 -13.22 5.18 -8.89
N ALA A 254 -12.01 4.68 -8.59
CA ALA A 254 -10.78 5.14 -9.23
C ALA A 254 -10.79 4.88 -10.75
N ALA A 255 -11.34 3.74 -11.19
CA ALA A 255 -11.51 3.45 -12.59
C ALA A 255 -12.57 4.35 -13.24
N LYS A 256 -13.72 4.60 -12.58
CA LYS A 256 -14.78 5.50 -13.07
C LYS A 256 -14.27 6.91 -13.34
N TYR A 257 -13.45 7.45 -12.42
CA TYR A 257 -12.91 8.79 -12.54
C TYR A 257 -11.50 8.85 -13.17
N ASP A 258 -11.00 7.75 -13.76
CA ASP A 258 -9.66 7.66 -14.37
C ASP A 258 -8.50 8.18 -13.47
N ILE A 259 -8.55 7.84 -12.17
CA ILE A 259 -7.50 8.19 -11.21
C ILE A 259 -6.44 7.08 -11.22
N LYS A 260 -5.58 7.12 -12.23
CA LYS A 260 -4.60 6.05 -12.53
C LYS A 260 -3.70 5.67 -11.34
N PRO A 261 -3.12 6.61 -10.55
CA PRO A 261 -2.27 6.23 -9.42
C PRO A 261 -3.03 5.46 -8.34
N LEU A 262 -4.28 5.85 -8.04
CA LEU A 262 -5.14 5.15 -7.08
C LEU A 262 -5.53 3.76 -7.59
N LYS A 263 -5.84 3.66 -8.88
CA LYS A 263 -6.11 2.38 -9.55
C LYS A 263 -4.92 1.42 -9.39
N SER A 264 -3.70 1.87 -9.69
CA SER A 264 -2.47 1.08 -9.53
C SER A 264 -2.22 0.68 -8.07
N PHE A 265 -2.47 1.58 -7.12
CA PHE A 265 -2.35 1.29 -5.70
C PHE A 265 -3.31 0.16 -5.28
N CYS A 266 -4.58 0.24 -5.66
CA CYS A 266 -5.57 -0.78 -5.31
C CYS A 266 -5.25 -2.13 -5.94
N ILE A 267 -4.78 -2.15 -7.20
CA ILE A 267 -4.33 -3.38 -7.88
C ILE A 267 -3.20 -4.05 -7.10
N SER A 268 -2.18 -3.28 -6.70
CA SER A 268 -1.06 -3.79 -5.91
C SER A 268 -1.54 -4.43 -4.60
N ARG A 269 -2.47 -3.76 -3.89
CA ARG A 269 -3.06 -4.29 -2.65
C ARG A 269 -3.83 -5.58 -2.89
N ILE A 270 -4.72 -5.63 -3.87
CA ILE A 270 -5.52 -6.84 -4.20
C ILE A 270 -4.60 -8.01 -4.57
N SER A 271 -3.54 -7.76 -5.34
CA SER A 271 -2.57 -8.77 -5.75
C SER A 271 -1.93 -9.50 -4.54
N THR A 272 -1.63 -8.76 -3.46
CA THR A 272 -1.09 -9.36 -2.23
C THR A 272 -2.06 -10.30 -1.48
N THR A 273 -3.36 -10.24 -1.79
CA THR A 273 -4.39 -11.02 -1.11
C THR A 273 -4.81 -12.29 -1.84
N ILE A 274 -4.27 -12.54 -3.04
CA ILE A 274 -4.67 -13.67 -3.88
C ILE A 274 -4.37 -14.98 -3.16
N ASN A 275 -5.40 -15.83 -3.06
CA ASN A 275 -5.37 -17.15 -2.47
C ASN A 275 -6.36 -18.08 -3.20
N ILE A 276 -6.44 -19.34 -2.77
CA ILE A 276 -7.29 -20.36 -3.43
C ILE A 276 -8.78 -19.97 -3.40
N SER A 277 -9.27 -19.36 -2.31
CA SER A 277 -10.70 -19.06 -2.16
C SER A 277 -11.14 -17.83 -2.95
N ASN A 278 -10.27 -16.84 -3.14
CA ASN A 278 -10.60 -15.58 -3.83
C ASN A 278 -10.02 -15.45 -5.24
N LEU A 279 -9.19 -16.38 -5.73
CA LEU A 279 -8.58 -16.29 -7.05
C LEU A 279 -9.60 -16.00 -8.17
N THR A 280 -10.72 -16.73 -8.16
CA THR A 280 -11.73 -16.62 -9.22
C THR A 280 -12.46 -15.28 -9.20
N THR A 281 -12.73 -14.72 -8.02
CA THR A 281 -13.35 -13.40 -7.89
C THR A 281 -12.37 -12.28 -8.26
N VAL A 282 -11.09 -12.41 -7.89
CA VAL A 282 -10.05 -11.46 -8.32
C VAL A 282 -9.83 -11.51 -9.83
N ALA A 283 -9.85 -12.70 -10.45
CA ALA A 283 -9.74 -12.82 -11.90
C ALA A 283 -10.93 -12.19 -12.63
N GLN A 284 -12.16 -12.38 -12.13
CA GLN A 284 -13.36 -11.71 -12.68
C GLN A 284 -13.25 -10.19 -12.58
N LEU A 285 -12.75 -9.68 -11.45
CA LEU A 285 -12.49 -8.25 -11.26
C LEU A 285 -11.42 -7.75 -12.25
N ALA A 286 -10.33 -8.49 -12.41
CA ALA A 286 -9.27 -8.14 -13.34
C ALA A 286 -9.77 -8.11 -14.79
N ASP A 287 -10.65 -9.04 -15.17
CA ASP A 287 -11.24 -9.09 -16.50
C ASP A 287 -12.21 -7.91 -16.73
N SER A 288 -13.11 -7.67 -15.78
CA SER A 288 -14.14 -6.63 -15.87
C SER A 288 -13.55 -5.22 -16.04
N TYR A 289 -12.39 -4.95 -15.44
CA TYR A 289 -11.71 -3.64 -15.50
C TYR A 289 -10.49 -3.63 -16.43
N SER A 290 -10.29 -4.68 -17.23
CA SER A 290 -9.15 -4.84 -18.15
C SER A 290 -7.79 -4.64 -17.47
N LEU A 291 -7.59 -5.26 -16.31
CA LEU A 291 -6.40 -5.14 -15.46
C LEU A 291 -5.39 -6.25 -15.80
N SER A 292 -4.64 -6.05 -16.87
CA SER A 292 -3.68 -7.06 -17.38
C SER A 292 -2.65 -7.50 -16.33
N SER A 293 -2.14 -6.59 -15.50
CA SER A 293 -1.18 -6.94 -14.44
C SER A 293 -1.79 -7.83 -13.37
N LEU A 294 -3.02 -7.53 -12.93
CA LEU A 294 -3.71 -8.33 -11.92
C LEU A 294 -4.12 -9.71 -12.47
N MET A 295 -4.46 -9.76 -13.77
CA MET A 295 -4.73 -11.01 -14.47
C MET A 295 -3.48 -11.90 -14.54
N ALA A 296 -2.31 -11.30 -14.82
CA ALA A 296 -1.03 -12.00 -14.80
C ALA A 296 -0.72 -12.55 -13.39
N ASP A 297 -0.94 -11.75 -12.34
CA ASP A 297 -0.76 -12.20 -10.95
C ASP A 297 -1.67 -13.39 -10.60
N CYS A 298 -2.91 -13.41 -11.11
CA CYS A 298 -3.83 -14.55 -10.98
C CYS A 298 -3.29 -15.80 -11.69
N GLY A 299 -2.78 -15.66 -12.91
CA GLY A 299 -2.17 -16.75 -13.67
C GLY A 299 -0.91 -17.31 -12.99
N ASP A 300 -0.06 -16.44 -12.45
CA ASP A 300 1.13 -16.82 -11.67
C ASP A 300 0.77 -17.58 -10.39
N PHE A 301 -0.30 -17.16 -9.71
CA PHE A 301 -0.80 -17.87 -8.53
C PHE A 301 -1.37 -19.25 -8.89
N LEU A 302 -2.19 -19.31 -9.94
CA LEU A 302 -2.76 -20.55 -10.46
C LEU A 302 -1.67 -21.53 -10.87
N SER A 303 -0.64 -21.06 -11.57
CA SER A 303 0.50 -21.88 -12.02
C SER A 303 1.27 -22.53 -10.87
N ARG A 304 1.37 -21.85 -9.72
CA ARG A 304 2.01 -22.37 -8.51
C ARG A 304 1.10 -23.31 -7.69
N ASN A 305 -0.23 -23.17 -7.83
CA ASN A 305 -1.22 -23.85 -7.00
C ASN A 305 -2.24 -24.65 -7.85
N LYS A 306 -1.81 -25.23 -8.99
CA LYS A 306 -2.71 -25.84 -9.99
C LYS A 306 -3.69 -26.83 -9.38
N SER A 307 -3.18 -27.89 -8.74
CA SER A 307 -4.03 -28.95 -8.19
C SER A 307 -5.09 -28.44 -7.20
N PRO A 308 -4.75 -27.73 -6.11
CA PRO A 308 -5.77 -27.27 -5.16
C PRO A 308 -6.75 -26.26 -5.75
N VAL A 309 -6.32 -25.40 -6.67
CA VAL A 309 -7.21 -24.44 -7.34
C VAL A 309 -8.20 -25.14 -8.26
N LEU A 310 -7.75 -26.06 -9.12
CA LEU A 310 -8.62 -26.76 -10.08
C LEU A 310 -9.70 -27.61 -9.39
N HIS A 311 -9.45 -28.09 -8.16
CA HIS A 311 -10.40 -28.84 -7.36
C HIS A 311 -11.33 -27.96 -6.49
N SER A 312 -11.05 -26.67 -6.37
CA SER A 312 -11.85 -25.74 -5.57
C SER A 312 -13.26 -25.53 -6.15
N GLU A 313 -14.24 -25.28 -5.28
CA GLU A 313 -15.61 -24.96 -5.72
C GLU A 313 -15.66 -23.65 -6.51
N GLY A 314 -14.80 -22.67 -6.18
CA GLY A 314 -14.67 -21.43 -6.92
C GLY A 314 -14.30 -21.69 -8.39
N TRP A 315 -13.30 -22.55 -8.64
CA TRP A 315 -12.91 -22.90 -10.01
C TRP A 315 -13.98 -23.67 -10.78
N LYS A 316 -14.62 -24.65 -10.13
CA LYS A 316 -15.75 -25.38 -10.74
C LYS A 316 -16.89 -24.45 -11.12
N THR A 317 -17.17 -23.44 -10.30
CA THR A 317 -18.18 -22.42 -10.56
C THR A 317 -17.75 -21.52 -11.73
N LEU A 318 -16.52 -21.00 -11.71
CA LEU A 318 -15.97 -20.17 -12.78
C LEU A 318 -16.05 -20.85 -14.15
N ARG A 319 -15.72 -22.15 -14.22
CA ARG A 319 -15.79 -22.92 -15.48
C ARG A 319 -17.22 -23.02 -16.04
N LYS A 320 -18.23 -22.96 -15.17
CA LYS A 320 -19.65 -22.98 -15.56
C LYS A 320 -20.16 -21.59 -15.92
N THR A 321 -19.83 -20.57 -15.13
CA THR A 321 -20.37 -19.22 -15.28
C THR A 321 -19.62 -18.38 -16.31
N SER A 322 -18.32 -18.61 -16.48
CA SER A 322 -17.42 -17.80 -17.30
C SER A 322 -16.31 -18.67 -17.93
N PRO A 323 -16.67 -19.58 -18.86
CA PRO A 323 -15.71 -20.51 -19.46
C PRO A 323 -14.58 -19.81 -20.24
N GLU A 324 -14.85 -18.66 -20.86
CA GLU A 324 -13.83 -17.86 -21.56
C GLU A 324 -12.74 -17.35 -20.61
N LEU A 325 -13.13 -16.86 -19.43
CA LEU A 325 -12.20 -16.43 -18.40
C LEU A 325 -11.39 -17.59 -17.84
N ALA A 326 -12.01 -18.76 -17.66
CA ALA A 326 -11.30 -19.96 -17.25
C ALA A 326 -10.25 -20.38 -18.29
N MET A 327 -10.58 -20.35 -19.59
CA MET A 327 -9.62 -20.62 -20.66
C MET A 327 -8.49 -19.59 -20.68
N LYS A 328 -8.82 -18.30 -20.58
CA LYS A 328 -7.82 -17.22 -20.51
C LYS A 328 -6.84 -17.43 -19.35
N LEU A 329 -7.31 -17.85 -18.18
CA LEU A 329 -6.43 -18.17 -17.05
C LEU A 329 -5.55 -19.41 -17.31
N LEU A 330 -6.08 -20.43 -17.99
CA LEU A 330 -5.32 -21.62 -18.36
C LEU A 330 -4.25 -21.30 -19.42
N ASP A 331 -4.55 -20.44 -20.38
CA ASP A 331 -3.62 -20.01 -21.43
C ASP A 331 -2.46 -19.17 -20.87
N ILE A 332 -2.66 -18.43 -19.77
CA ILE A 332 -1.57 -17.73 -19.08
C ILE A 332 -0.56 -18.72 -18.46
N MET A 333 -0.96 -19.98 -18.25
CA MET A 333 -0.10 -21.01 -17.67
C MET A 333 0.81 -21.72 -18.69
N SER A 334 0.56 -21.54 -20.01
CA SER A 334 1.27 -22.25 -21.09
C SER A 334 2.52 -21.51 -21.56
#